data_AF-A0A933GKE2-F1
#
_entry.id   AF-A0A933GKE2-F1
#
_cell.length_a   1.000
_cell.length_b   1.000
_cell.length_c   1.000
_cell.angle_alpha   90.00
_cell.angle_beta   90.00
_cell.angle_gamma   90.00
#
_symmetry.space_group_name_H-M   'P 1'
#
loop_
_entity.id
_entity.type
_entity.pdbx_description
1 polymer ?
#
loop_
_entity_poly.entity_id
_entity_poly.type
_entity_poly.pdbx_seq_one_letter_code
_entity_poly.pdbx_strand_id
1 'polypeptide(L)' 'MKPFGGKINEDYGWEVALFFKLRDFSDGVIFFEMTMNWDRYLADHSPKFGIHIVVLNYTVLEANIYYLHHRDED' A
#
# COMPACT_ATOMS: atom_id res chain seq x y z
N MET A 1 -1.22 6.45 -12.17
CA MET A 1 -2.59 5.93 -11.89
C MET A 1 -3.05 6.47 -10.55
N LYS A 2 -4.34 6.75 -10.36
CA LYS A 2 -4.83 7.22 -9.06
C LYS A 2 -5.30 6.02 -8.23
N PRO A 3 -4.79 5.83 -6.99
CA PRO A 3 -5.41 4.88 -6.06
C PRO A 3 -6.86 5.31 -5.79
N PHE A 4 -7.71 4.34 -5.50
CA PHE A 4 -9.05 4.59 -4.98
C PHE A 4 -9.11 4.09 -3.54
N GLY A 5 -9.84 4.82 -2.71
CA GLY A 5 -9.85 4.56 -1.28
C GLY A 5 -11.07 5.14 -0.61
N GLY A 6 -11.18 4.87 0.68
CA GLY A 6 -12.28 5.34 1.51
C GLY A 6 -11.96 5.21 2.99
N LYS A 7 -12.92 5.59 3.82
CA LYS A 7 -12.86 5.37 5.26
C LYS A 7 -13.56 4.06 5.61
N ILE A 8 -12.95 3.27 6.48
CA ILE A 8 -13.61 2.11 7.11
C ILE A 8 -14.45 2.62 8.29
N ASN A 9 -13.86 3.50 9.10
CA ASN A 9 -14.49 4.17 10.23
C ASN A 9 -13.79 5.53 10.50
N GLU A 10 -14.01 6.15 11.66
CA GLU A 10 -13.39 7.42 12.03
C GLU A 10 -11.87 7.32 12.21
N ASP A 11 -11.38 6.11 12.49
CA ASP A 11 -9.99 5.85 12.87
C ASP A 11 -9.15 5.25 11.74
N TYR A 12 -9.77 4.61 10.75
CA TYR A 12 -9.09 3.82 9.73
C TYR A 12 -9.55 4.15 8.32
N GLY A 13 -8.56 4.34 7.44
CA GLY A 13 -8.70 4.50 6.00
C GLY A 13 -8.19 3.28 5.26
N TRP A 14 -8.62 3.15 4.02
CA TRP A 14 -8.09 2.15 3.11
C TRP A 14 -7.84 2.74 1.73
N GLU A 15 -6.82 2.23 1.05
CA GLU A 15 -6.46 2.60 -0.32
C GLU A 15 -6.05 1.37 -1.11
N VAL A 16 -6.49 1.32 -2.37
CA VAL A 16 -6.13 0.27 -3.32
C VAL A 16 -5.68 0.89 -4.65
N ALA A 17 -4.61 0.34 -5.20
CA ALA A 17 -4.14 0.59 -6.57
C ALA A 17 -3.99 -0.74 -7.32
N LEU A 18 -4.44 -0.79 -8.57
CA LEU A 18 -4.47 -2.00 -9.40
C LEU A 18 -3.90 -1.78 -10.79
N PHE A 19 -3.12 -2.73 -11.31
CA PHE A 19 -2.71 -2.80 -12.72
C PHE A 19 -1.90 -1.61 -13.25
N PHE A 20 -0.91 -1.15 -12.49
CA PHE A 20 0.03 -0.14 -12.97
C PHE A 20 1.41 -0.72 -13.23
N LYS A 21 2.08 -0.19 -14.25
CA LYS A 21 3.44 -0.58 -14.59
C LYS A 21 4.39 -0.10 -13.49
N LEU A 22 5.17 -1.02 -12.93
CA LEU A 22 6.14 -0.72 -11.88
C LEU A 22 7.47 -0.24 -12.47
N ARG A 23 7.98 -0.91 -13.50
CA ARG A 23 9.28 -0.61 -14.14
C ARG A 23 9.36 -1.12 -15.58
N ASP A 24 10.37 -0.68 -16.32
CA ASP A 24 10.67 -1.16 -17.66
C ASP A 24 11.46 -2.48 -17.65
N PHE A 25 11.34 -3.27 -18.72
CA PHE A 25 12.09 -4.53 -18.87
C PHE A 25 13.61 -4.29 -19.00
N SER A 26 14.04 -3.10 -19.43
CA SER A 26 15.45 -2.69 -19.45
C SER A 26 16.08 -2.66 -18.06
N ASP A 27 15.26 -2.46 -17.03
CA ASP A 27 15.71 -2.30 -15.65
C ASP A 27 15.76 -3.64 -14.90
N GLY A 28 15.53 -4.75 -15.62
CA GLY A 28 15.39 -6.09 -15.09
C GLY A 28 13.93 -6.56 -15.03
N VAL A 29 13.74 -7.84 -14.70
CA VAL A 29 12.43 -8.49 -14.71
C VAL A 29 12.11 -9.06 -13.35
N ILE A 30 11.01 -8.60 -12.77
CA ILE A 30 10.35 -9.22 -11.61
C ILE A 30 9.30 -10.18 -12.18
N PHE A 31 9.53 -11.49 -12.05
CA PHE A 31 8.53 -12.48 -12.45
C PHE A 31 7.34 -12.49 -11.50
N PHE A 32 7.62 -12.53 -10.20
CA PHE A 32 6.64 -12.50 -9.13
C PHE A 32 7.29 -11.94 -7.86
N GLU A 33 6.61 -11.00 -7.21
CA GLU A 33 6.99 -10.49 -5.90
C GLU A 33 5.72 -10.25 -5.08
N MET A 34 5.76 -10.65 -3.81
CA MET A 34 4.68 -10.41 -2.85
C MET A 34 5.28 -9.86 -1.57
N THR A 35 4.82 -8.67 -1.19
CA THR A 35 5.22 -7.99 0.04
C THR A 35 4.01 -7.83 0.93
N MET A 36 4.16 -8.21 2.20
CA MET A 36 3.16 -7.98 3.24
C MET A 36 3.80 -7.22 4.39
N ASN A 37 3.17 -6.14 4.82
CA ASN A 37 3.58 -5.38 5.99
C ASN A 37 2.46 -5.34 7.01
N TRP A 38 2.79 -5.62 8.27
CA TRP A 38 1.91 -5.39 9.40
C TRP A 38 2.65 -4.57 10.44
N ASP A 39 2.47 -3.26 10.36
CA ASP A 39 2.97 -2.32 11.33
C ASP A 39 1.93 -2.08 12.43
N ARG A 40 2.31 -2.35 13.68
CA ARG A 40 1.48 -2.17 14.87
C ARG A 40 1.93 -1.00 15.72
N TYR A 41 3.00 -0.32 15.32
CA TYR A 41 3.53 0.80 16.07
C TYR A 41 2.54 1.97 16.03
N LEU A 42 2.35 2.63 17.18
CA LEU A 42 1.47 3.80 17.28
C LEU A 42 2.27 5.03 16.88
N ALA A 43 2.04 5.50 15.66
CA ALA A 43 2.67 6.66 15.06
C ALA A 43 1.77 7.24 13.97
N ASP A 44 2.22 8.30 13.29
CA ASP A 44 1.51 8.86 12.15
C ASP A 44 1.14 7.80 11.13
N HIS A 45 -0.16 7.73 10.83
CA HIS A 45 -0.74 6.75 9.93
C HIS A 45 -0.48 5.28 10.26
N SER A 46 -0.11 5.02 11.51
CA SER A 46 0.17 3.69 12.04
C SER A 46 -0.72 3.46 13.27
N PRO A 47 -1.31 2.25 13.42
CA PRO A 47 -0.95 1.00 12.78
C PRO A 47 -1.39 0.91 11.31
N LYS A 48 -0.61 0.17 10.52
CA LYS A 48 -0.80 0.01 9.07
C LYS A 48 -0.67 -1.44 8.67
N PHE A 49 -1.58 -1.90 7.83
CA PHE A 49 -1.49 -3.17 7.12
C PHE A 49 -1.38 -2.91 5.62
N GLY A 50 -0.43 -3.55 4.96
CA GLY A 50 -0.18 -3.38 3.53
C GLY A 50 0.11 -4.69 2.83
N ILE A 51 -0.46 -4.88 1.64
CA ILE A 51 -0.15 -5.99 0.73
C ILE A 51 0.20 -5.39 -0.63
N HIS A 52 1.29 -5.84 -1.23
CA HIS A 52 1.70 -5.46 -2.57
C HIS A 52 2.09 -6.70 -3.37
N ILE A 53 1.55 -6.83 -4.57
CA ILE A 53 1.76 -7.96 -5.48
C ILE A 53 2.20 -7.42 -6.83
N VAL A 54 3.36 -7.89 -7.29
CA VAL A 54 3.95 -7.55 -8.58
C VAL A 54 4.10 -8.82 -9.40
N VAL A 55 3.68 -8.76 -10.66
CA VAL A 55 3.83 -9.84 -11.63
C VAL A 55 4.33 -9.24 -12.94
N LEU A 56 5.42 -9.78 -13.49
CA LEU A 56 6.02 -9.33 -14.76
C LEU A 56 6.20 -7.81 -14.86
N ASN A 57 6.78 -7.20 -13.84
CA ASN A 57 6.96 -5.74 -13.71
C ASN A 57 5.67 -4.90 -13.65
N TYR A 58 4.50 -5.51 -13.43
CA TYR A 58 3.24 -4.81 -13.17
C TYR A 58 2.81 -5.04 -11.73
N THR A 59 2.48 -3.95 -11.02
CA THR A 59 1.72 -4.06 -9.79
C THR A 59 0.31 -4.52 -10.14
N VAL A 60 -0.04 -5.73 -9.72
CA VAL A 60 -1.38 -6.30 -9.89
C VAL A 60 -2.30 -5.81 -8.80
N LEU A 61 -1.79 -5.75 -7.56
CA LEU A 61 -2.52 -5.28 -6.40
C LEU A 61 -1.58 -4.56 -5.45
N GLU A 62 -1.98 -3.37 -5.02
CA GLU A 62 -1.44 -2.72 -3.83
C GLU A 62 -2.62 -2.31 -2.97
N ALA A 63 -2.69 -2.82 -1.74
CA ALA A 63 -3.76 -2.55 -0.81
C ALA A 63 -3.16 -2.12 0.53
N ASN A 64 -3.67 -1.02 1.09
CA ASN A 64 -3.24 -0.48 2.36
C ASN A 64 -4.47 -0.19 3.23
N ILE A 65 -4.38 -0.54 4.52
CA ILE A 65 -5.27 -0.09 5.58
C ILE A 65 -4.40 0.64 6.59
N TYR A 66 -4.76 1.86 6.95
CA TYR A 66 -3.92 2.72 7.78
C TYR A 66 -4.76 3.53 8.76
N TYR A 67 -4.12 3.94 9.85
CA TYR A 67 -4.74 4.82 10.84
C TYR A 67 -4.88 6.25 10.27
N LEU A 68 -6.03 6.88 10.49
CA LEU A 68 -6.34 8.21 9.94
C LEU A 68 -5.76 9.35 10.76
N HIS A 69 -5.47 9.10 12.05
CA HIS A 69 -4.98 10.14 12.94
C HIS A 69 -3.48 10.34 12.75
N HIS A 70 -3.09 11.60 12.75
CA HIS A 70 -1.73 12.02 12.98
C HIS A 70 -1.47 11.99 14.48
N ARG A 71 -0.26 11.63 14.89
CA ARG A 71 0.19 11.90 16.25
C ARG A 71 0.44 13.40 16.29
N ASP A 72 -0.34 14.10 17.11
CA ASP A 72 -0.12 15.52 17.36
C ASP A 72 1.36 15.74 17.73
N GLU A 73 2.02 16.68 17.05
CA GLU A 73 3.34 17.17 17.44
C GLU A 73 3.19 17.86 18.80
N ASP A 74 3.45 17.13 19.88
CA ASP A 74 3.69 17.69 21.23
C ASP A 74 4.98 18.53 21.26
#